data_AF-A0A8T4Y398-F1
#
_entry.id   AF-A0A8T4Y398-F1
#
_cell.length_a   1.000
_cell.length_b   1.000
_cell.length_c   1.000
_cell.angle_alpha   90.00
_cell.angle_beta   90.00
_cell.angle_gamma   90.00
#
_symmetry.space_group_name_H-M   'P 1'
#
loop_
_entity.id
_entity.type
_entity.pdbx_description
1 polymer ?
#
loop_
_entity_poly.entity_id
_entity_poly.type
_entity_poly.pdbx_seq_one_letter_code
_entity_poly.pdbx_strand_id
1 'polypeptide(L)'
;MQKDVQLCVVGKVFKPNRLKVLALNKCLNEYFRLVKWYLRFNFKSKSFLHEKGYGMAKKLFNLNTALIQTARDKAVEILKSFEKNRREDSILSLKRISIRFDERCYSFSKTTNILTPYWLTLSLNRRERISLPIVFGERQRRMVEEALRGDWQFSTVEMVKRDGEWYAHFTLRKTVEFSDEPETI
;
A
#
# COMPACT_ATOMS: atom_id res chain seq x y z
N MET A 1 -12.62 -21.52 16.30
CA MET A 1 -11.71 -20.34 16.42
C MET A 1 -11.89 -19.37 15.24
N GLN A 2 -11.99 -18.06 15.49
CA GLN A 2 -11.99 -17.03 14.43
C GLN A 2 -10.55 -16.72 13.99
N LYS A 3 -10.32 -16.64 12.68
CA LYS A 3 -9.03 -16.27 12.08
C LYS A 3 -9.23 -15.24 10.97
N ASP A 4 -8.33 -14.26 10.90
CA ASP A 4 -8.29 -13.31 9.80
C ASP A 4 -7.45 -13.86 8.65
N VAL A 5 -8.09 -14.02 7.49
CA VAL A 5 -7.43 -14.38 6.24
C VAL A 5 -7.16 -13.11 5.44
N GLN A 6 -5.97 -13.03 4.86
CA GLN A 6 -5.57 -11.93 3.98
C GLN A 6 -5.22 -12.46 2.59
N LEU A 7 -5.71 -11.78 1.56
CA LEU A 7 -5.41 -12.10 0.16
C LEU A 7 -4.94 -10.83 -0.56
N CYS A 8 -4.05 -11.00 -1.54
CA CYS A 8 -3.59 -9.90 -2.38
C CYS A 8 -4.16 -10.03 -3.80
N VAL A 9 -4.80 -8.98 -4.27
CA VAL A 9 -5.31 -8.88 -5.64
C VAL A 9 -4.54 -7.79 -6.39
N VAL A 10 -4.01 -8.13 -7.57
CA VAL A 10 -3.21 -7.22 -8.37
C VAL A 10 -4.03 -6.70 -9.56
N GLY A 11 -4.11 -5.39 -9.70
CA GLY A 11 -4.68 -4.70 -10.85
C GLY A 11 -3.62 -3.86 -11.57
N LYS A 12 -3.67 -3.81 -12.90
CA LYS A 12 -2.81 -2.96 -13.71
C LYS A 12 -3.45 -1.58 -13.88
N VAL A 13 -2.67 -0.51 -13.71
CA VAL A 13 -3.13 0.84 -14.04
C VAL A 13 -3.23 0.97 -15.56
N PHE A 14 -4.43 1.25 -16.07
CA PHE A 14 -4.68 1.26 -17.50
C PHE A 14 -4.50 2.66 -18.10
N LYS A 15 -3.58 2.79 -19.06
CA LYS A 15 -3.34 4.03 -19.84
C LYS A 15 -3.44 5.34 -19.01
N PRO A 16 -2.70 5.47 -17.90
CA PRO A 16 -2.74 6.70 -17.12
C PRO A 16 -2.17 7.87 -17.93
N ASN A 17 -2.79 9.04 -17.84
CA ASN A 17 -2.26 10.21 -18.51
C ASN A 17 -0.90 10.63 -17.92
N ARG A 18 -0.10 11.38 -18.71
CA ARG A 18 1.27 11.77 -18.32
C ARG A 18 1.33 12.54 -17.01
N LEU A 19 0.34 13.40 -16.73
CA LEU A 19 0.30 14.18 -15.49
C LEU A 19 0.05 13.30 -14.26
N LYS A 20 -0.84 12.32 -14.34
CA LYS A 20 -1.10 11.33 -13.28
C LYS A 20 0.13 10.46 -13.01
N VAL A 21 0.83 10.03 -14.07
CA VAL A 21 2.09 9.29 -13.95
C VAL A 21 3.16 10.15 -13.28
N LEU A 22 3.27 11.43 -13.64
CA LEU A 22 4.19 12.37 -13.03
C LEU A 22 3.88 12.56 -11.54
N ALA A 23 2.61 12.72 -11.18
CA ALA A 23 2.16 12.85 -9.80
C ALA A 23 2.52 11.62 -8.96
N LEU A 24 2.25 10.40 -9.48
CA LEU A 24 2.67 9.15 -8.83
C LEU A 24 4.19 9.04 -8.67
N ASN A 25 4.96 9.40 -9.69
CA ASN A 25 6.43 9.35 -9.63
C ASN A 25 6.97 10.33 -8.59
N LYS A 26 6.42 11.56 -8.53
CA LYS A 26 6.78 12.55 -7.50
C LYS A 26 6.44 12.02 -6.10
N CYS A 27 5.24 11.48 -5.92
CA CYS A 27 4.81 10.87 -4.67
C CYS A 27 5.72 9.70 -4.26
N LEU A 28 6.11 8.82 -5.20
CA LEU A 28 7.02 7.71 -4.93
C LEU A 28 8.38 8.19 -4.45
N ASN A 29 8.94 9.20 -5.11
CA ASN A 29 10.25 9.75 -4.78
C ASN A 29 10.23 10.39 -3.37
N GLU A 30 9.20 11.19 -3.08
CA GLU A 30 8.97 11.77 -1.75
C GLU A 30 8.82 10.68 -0.67
N TYR A 31 7.97 9.69 -0.93
CA TYR A 31 7.73 8.57 -0.02
C TYR A 31 9.00 7.76 0.25
N PHE A 32 9.79 7.48 -0.78
CA PHE A 32 11.05 6.77 -0.66
C PHE A 32 12.09 7.55 0.16
N ARG A 33 12.20 8.87 -0.06
CA ARG A 33 13.05 9.74 0.74
C ARG A 33 12.62 9.74 2.20
N LEU A 34 11.32 9.79 2.47
CA LEU A 34 10.78 9.74 3.84
C LEU A 34 11.08 8.41 4.53
N VAL A 35 10.90 7.28 3.84
CA VAL A 35 11.24 5.95 4.41
C VAL A 35 12.73 5.88 4.73
N LYS A 36 13.61 6.32 3.83
CA LYS A 36 15.05 6.39 4.10
C LYS A 36 15.38 7.31 5.27
N TRP A 37 14.69 8.44 5.38
CA TRP A 37 14.84 9.36 6.50
C TRP A 37 14.44 8.71 7.83
N TYR A 38 13.32 7.97 7.87
CA TYR A 38 12.94 7.19 9.06
C TYR A 38 13.94 6.09 9.39
N LEU A 39 14.49 5.39 8.39
CA LEU A 39 15.50 4.35 8.61
C LEU A 39 16.79 4.88 9.25
N ARG A 40 17.16 6.14 9.03
CA ARG A 40 18.34 6.77 9.65
C ARG A 40 18.24 6.87 11.18
N PHE A 41 17.03 6.89 11.73
CA PHE A 41 16.84 6.89 13.18
C PHE A 41 17.09 5.51 13.80
N ASN A 42 17.06 4.44 13.01
CA ASN A 42 17.34 3.07 13.44
C ASN A 42 16.49 2.58 14.64
N PHE A 43 15.22 3.02 14.73
CA PHE A 43 14.31 2.60 15.81
C PHE A 43 13.27 1.60 15.34
N LYS A 44 12.96 0.62 16.20
CA LYS A 44 11.97 -0.45 15.96
C LYS A 44 10.57 -0.15 16.51
N SER A 45 10.42 0.95 17.24
CA SER A 45 9.16 1.34 17.86
C SER A 45 8.43 2.38 17.03
N LYS A 46 7.18 2.08 16.67
CA LYS A 46 6.31 3.00 15.94
C LYS A 46 5.97 4.24 16.77
N SER A 47 5.75 4.09 18.07
CA SER A 47 5.42 5.19 18.98
C SER A 47 6.61 6.14 19.12
N PHE A 48 7.81 5.59 19.32
CA PHE A 48 9.02 6.40 19.46
C PHE A 48 9.34 7.20 18.18
N LEU A 49 9.26 6.57 17.01
CA LEU A 49 9.43 7.27 15.73
C LEU A 49 8.33 8.31 15.48
N HIS A 50 7.12 8.08 15.99
CA HIS A 50 6.07 9.08 15.91
C HIS A 50 6.44 10.33 16.70
N GLU A 51 6.74 10.15 17.99
CA GLU A 51 7.04 11.23 18.92
C GLU A 51 8.24 12.05 18.44
N LYS A 52 9.33 11.38 18.02
CA LYS A 52 10.54 12.07 17.58
C LYS A 52 10.43 12.62 16.16
N GLY A 53 9.78 11.92 15.24
CA GLY A 53 9.93 12.18 13.81
C GLY A 53 8.71 12.79 13.11
N TYR A 54 7.49 12.59 13.61
CA TYR A 54 6.27 12.91 12.86
C TYR A 54 6.10 14.41 12.60
N GLY A 55 6.33 15.25 13.62
CA GLY A 55 6.26 16.71 13.48
C GLY A 55 7.27 17.26 12.47
N MET A 56 8.50 16.74 12.49
CA MET A 56 9.54 17.08 11.50
C MET A 56 9.17 16.58 10.10
N ALA A 57 8.70 15.33 9.97
CA ALA A 57 8.29 14.76 8.70
C ALA A 57 7.20 15.60 8.00
N LYS A 58 6.22 16.09 8.78
CA LYS A 58 5.17 16.98 8.27
C LYS A 58 5.66 18.32 7.72
N LYS A 59 6.82 18.80 8.18
CA LYS A 59 7.46 20.05 7.72
C LYS A 59 8.37 19.79 6.52
N LEU A 60 9.06 18.65 6.51
CA LEU A 60 10.10 18.33 5.51
C LEU A 60 9.57 17.67 4.23
N PHE A 61 8.42 16.99 4.30
CA PHE A 61 7.90 16.19 3.19
C PHE A 61 6.49 16.64 2.79
N ASN A 62 6.25 16.76 1.49
CA ASN A 62 4.95 17.12 0.91
C ASN A 62 4.10 15.87 0.65
N LEU A 63 3.81 15.14 1.72
CA LEU A 63 2.93 13.97 1.71
C LEU A 63 1.75 14.22 2.64
N ASN A 64 0.63 13.54 2.41
CA ASN A 64 -0.47 13.59 3.37
C ASN A 64 -0.08 12.86 4.67
N THR A 65 -0.82 13.16 5.74
CA THR A 65 -0.56 12.58 7.07
C THR A 65 -0.58 11.05 7.06
N ALA A 66 -1.50 10.43 6.31
CA ALA A 66 -1.64 8.98 6.26
C ALA A 66 -0.39 8.34 5.63
N LEU A 67 0.10 8.86 4.50
CA LEU A 67 1.33 8.40 3.84
C LEU A 67 2.57 8.60 4.71
N ILE A 68 2.65 9.67 5.50
CA ILE A 68 3.74 9.85 6.45
C ILE A 68 3.75 8.70 7.48
N GLN A 69 2.58 8.35 8.00
CA GLN A 69 2.44 7.26 8.97
C GLN A 69 2.70 5.89 8.34
N THR A 70 2.22 5.62 7.11
CA THR A 70 2.52 4.35 6.43
C THR A 70 3.99 4.24 6.08
N ALA A 71 4.67 5.34 5.71
CA ALA A 71 6.12 5.35 5.48
C ALA A 71 6.90 5.00 6.76
N ARG A 72 6.49 5.56 7.91
CA ARG A 72 7.07 5.22 9.22
C ARG A 72 6.91 3.73 9.51
N ASP A 73 5.70 3.20 9.38
CA ASP A 73 5.39 1.81 9.66
C ASP A 73 6.20 0.87 8.75
N LYS A 74 6.31 1.22 7.46
CA LYS A 74 7.10 0.48 6.49
C LYS A 74 8.60 0.53 6.81
N ALA A 75 9.12 1.65 7.31
CA ALA A 75 10.51 1.73 7.77
C ALA A 75 10.78 0.77 8.96
N VAL A 76 9.86 0.71 9.92
CA VAL A 76 9.96 -0.23 11.06
C VAL A 76 9.91 -1.69 10.59
N GLU A 77 8.99 -2.01 9.67
CA GLU A 77 8.88 -3.36 9.07
C GLU A 77 10.16 -3.76 8.34
N ILE A 78 10.74 -2.85 7.53
CA ILE A 78 12.01 -3.05 6.84
C ILE A 78 13.14 -3.32 7.83
N LEU A 79 13.26 -2.51 8.88
CA LEU A 79 14.33 -2.66 9.87
C LEU A 79 14.22 -4.00 10.62
N LYS A 80 13.02 -4.36 11.08
CA LYS A 80 12.77 -5.65 11.74
C LYS A 80 13.07 -6.84 10.83
N SER A 81 12.64 -6.76 9.57
CA SER A 81 12.90 -7.80 8.58
C SER A 81 14.39 -7.94 8.28
N PHE A 82 15.10 -6.81 8.17
CA PHE A 82 16.53 -6.80 7.94
C PHE A 82 17.29 -7.44 9.10
N GLU A 83 17.05 -7.01 10.34
CA GLU A 83 17.71 -7.59 11.52
C GLU A 83 17.46 -9.09 11.67
N LYS A 84 16.23 -9.54 11.44
CA LYS A 84 15.87 -10.97 11.53
C LYS A 84 16.65 -11.83 10.51
N ASN A 85 17.00 -11.28 9.36
CA ASN A 85 17.64 -12.01 8.26
C ASN A 85 19.09 -11.56 8.02
N ARG A 86 19.66 -10.73 8.91
CA ARG A 86 20.96 -10.09 8.70
C ARG A 86 22.08 -11.13 8.80
N ARG A 87 23.00 -11.14 7.82
CA ARG A 87 24.32 -11.79 7.96
C ARG A 87 25.29 -10.79 8.59
N GLU A 88 26.32 -11.24 9.31
CA GLU A 88 27.19 -10.38 10.14
C GLU A 88 27.64 -9.07 9.45
N ASP A 89 28.03 -9.13 8.17
CA ASP A 89 28.54 -7.96 7.41
C ASP A 89 27.50 -7.26 6.51
N SER A 90 26.21 -7.57 6.67
CA SER A 90 25.17 -6.97 5.81
C SER A 90 24.88 -5.52 6.22
N ILE A 91 24.79 -4.63 5.23
CA ILE A 91 24.36 -3.24 5.39
C ILE A 91 22.97 -3.06 4.77
N LEU A 92 22.06 -2.41 5.50
CA LEU A 92 20.71 -2.14 5.02
C LEU A 92 20.76 -1.13 3.86
N SER A 93 20.52 -1.61 2.64
CA SER A 93 20.46 -0.79 1.43
C SER A 93 19.12 -0.94 0.73
N LEU A 94 18.21 0.01 0.99
CA LEU A 94 16.90 0.05 0.35
C LEU A 94 17.02 0.61 -1.08
N LYS A 95 16.86 -0.26 -2.08
CA LYS A 95 16.96 0.08 -3.51
C LYS A 95 15.66 0.54 -4.14
N ARG A 96 14.52 -0.06 -3.76
CA ARG A 96 13.19 0.19 -4.33
C ARG A 96 12.14 0.09 -3.22
N ILE A 97 11.00 0.73 -3.44
CA ILE A 97 9.85 0.66 -2.53
C ILE A 97 8.53 0.82 -3.32
N SER A 98 7.44 0.37 -2.71
CA SER A 98 6.06 0.63 -3.12
C SER A 98 5.39 1.61 -2.15
N ILE A 99 4.46 2.42 -2.64
CA ILE A 99 3.72 3.38 -1.82
C ILE A 99 2.53 2.65 -1.20
N ARG A 100 2.44 2.62 0.13
CA ARG A 100 1.30 2.01 0.84
C ARG A 100 0.26 3.08 1.16
N PHE A 101 -0.95 2.90 0.63
CA PHE A 101 -2.13 3.67 0.97
C PHE A 101 -3.06 2.83 1.84
N ASP A 102 -3.54 3.41 2.94
CA ASP A 102 -4.62 2.86 3.75
C ASP A 102 -5.94 3.58 3.44
N GLU A 103 -7.04 3.11 4.02
CA GLU A 103 -8.40 3.63 3.83
C GLU A 103 -8.54 5.15 3.99
N ARG A 104 -7.61 5.81 4.71
CA ARG A 104 -7.62 7.26 4.93
C ARG A 104 -7.13 8.04 3.71
N CYS A 105 -6.48 7.37 2.77
CA CYS A 105 -5.83 8.01 1.61
C CYS A 105 -6.05 7.31 0.27
N TYR A 106 -6.92 6.31 0.19
CA TYR A 106 -7.48 5.85 -1.08
C TYR A 106 -8.99 5.62 -1.00
N SER A 107 -9.63 5.64 -2.17
CA SER A 107 -10.96 5.07 -2.35
C SER A 107 -10.98 4.25 -3.63
N PHE A 108 -11.79 3.21 -3.64
CA PHE A 108 -11.93 2.30 -4.77
C PHE A 108 -13.41 2.14 -5.09
N SER A 109 -13.78 2.34 -6.35
CA SER A 109 -15.16 2.29 -6.78
C SER A 109 -15.33 1.62 -8.14
N LYS A 110 -16.53 1.13 -8.39
CA LYS A 110 -16.98 0.62 -9.67
C LYS A 110 -17.94 1.62 -10.31
N THR A 111 -17.80 1.84 -11.61
CA THR A 111 -18.63 2.71 -12.44
C THR A 111 -19.40 1.87 -13.44
N THR A 112 -20.35 2.49 -14.14
CA THR A 112 -21.14 1.85 -15.22
C THR A 112 -20.37 1.72 -16.53
N ASN A 113 -19.15 2.26 -16.64
CA ASN A 113 -18.33 2.15 -17.83
C ASN A 113 -17.87 0.69 -18.04
N ILE A 114 -18.20 0.11 -19.19
CA ILE A 114 -17.93 -1.30 -19.49
C ILE A 114 -16.43 -1.59 -19.66
N LEU A 115 -15.68 -0.67 -20.28
CA LEU A 115 -14.27 -0.87 -20.63
C LEU A 115 -13.34 -0.67 -19.43
N THR A 116 -13.62 0.34 -18.59
CA THR A 116 -12.83 0.64 -17.39
C THR A 116 -13.77 0.88 -16.20
N PRO A 117 -14.39 -0.19 -15.67
CA PRO A 117 -15.37 -0.06 -14.60
C PRO A 117 -14.71 0.33 -13.28
N TYR A 118 -13.50 -0.13 -13.00
CA TYR A 118 -12.86 0.06 -11.69
C TYR A 118 -11.95 1.28 -11.65
N TRP A 119 -12.15 2.11 -10.62
CA TRP A 119 -11.39 3.34 -10.41
C TRP A 119 -10.79 3.38 -9.01
N LEU A 120 -9.47 3.60 -8.98
CA LEU A 120 -8.71 3.83 -7.75
C LEU A 120 -8.38 5.31 -7.63
N THR A 121 -8.91 5.96 -6.61
CA THR A 121 -8.59 7.34 -6.27
C THR A 121 -7.58 7.37 -5.13
N LEU A 122 -6.48 8.07 -5.33
CA LEU A 122 -5.38 8.19 -4.37
C LEU A 122 -5.22 9.64 -3.94
N SER A 123 -5.15 9.86 -2.64
CA SER A 123 -4.74 11.12 -2.03
C SER A 123 -3.22 11.10 -1.87
N LEU A 124 -2.50 11.96 -2.60
CA LEU A 124 -1.03 11.94 -2.64
C LEU A 124 -0.44 12.92 -1.61
N ASN A 125 -0.96 14.14 -1.58
CA ASN A 125 -0.55 15.18 -0.66
C ASN A 125 -1.79 15.98 -0.20
N ARG A 126 -1.59 17.09 0.51
CA ARG A 126 -2.72 17.88 1.06
C ARG A 126 -3.60 18.54 -0.02
N ARG A 127 -3.16 18.59 -1.28
CA ARG A 127 -3.84 19.32 -2.36
C ARG A 127 -4.12 18.48 -3.61
N GLU A 128 -3.46 17.34 -3.74
CA GLU A 128 -3.48 16.54 -4.96
C GLU A 128 -4.10 15.17 -4.73
N ARG A 129 -5.15 14.91 -5.51
CA ARG A 129 -5.79 13.60 -5.65
C ARG A 129 -5.75 13.19 -7.11
N ILE A 130 -5.52 11.91 -7.37
CA ILE A 130 -5.56 11.35 -8.72
C ILE A 130 -6.49 10.15 -8.75
N SER A 131 -7.22 9.98 -9.85
CA SER A 131 -8.05 8.80 -10.09
C SER A 131 -7.51 8.02 -11.28
N LEU A 132 -7.34 6.72 -11.10
CA LEU A 132 -6.68 5.82 -12.02
C LEU A 132 -7.63 4.67 -12.38
N PRO A 133 -7.88 4.41 -13.68
CA PRO A 133 -8.61 3.22 -14.07
C PRO A 133 -7.74 1.99 -13.84
N ILE A 134 -8.32 0.95 -13.24
CA ILE A 134 -7.64 -0.30 -12.93
C ILE A 134 -8.27 -1.43 -13.74
N VAL A 135 -7.42 -2.24 -14.37
CA VAL A 135 -7.83 -3.45 -15.09
C VAL A 135 -7.33 -4.67 -14.35
N PHE A 136 -8.20 -5.65 -14.19
CA PHE A 136 -7.93 -6.92 -13.51
C PHE A 136 -8.02 -8.07 -14.51
N GLY A 137 -7.22 -9.12 -14.30
CA GLY A 137 -7.46 -10.41 -14.94
C GLY A 137 -8.74 -11.06 -14.42
N GLU A 138 -9.25 -12.07 -15.12
CA GLU A 138 -10.57 -12.65 -14.81
C GLU A 138 -10.71 -13.18 -13.38
N ARG A 139 -9.67 -13.85 -12.86
CA ARG A 139 -9.65 -14.36 -11.49
C ARG A 139 -9.64 -13.21 -10.48
N GLN A 140 -8.79 -12.22 -10.68
CA GLN A 140 -8.70 -11.03 -9.84
C GLN A 140 -10.02 -10.24 -9.85
N ARG A 141 -10.68 -10.17 -11.02
CA ARG A 141 -11.98 -9.50 -11.18
C ARG A 141 -13.04 -10.13 -10.29
N ARG A 142 -13.15 -11.46 -10.25
CA ARG A 142 -14.10 -12.16 -9.38
C ARG A 142 -13.91 -11.78 -7.91
N MET A 143 -12.66 -11.79 -7.43
CA MET A 143 -12.33 -11.42 -6.05
C MET A 143 -12.65 -9.96 -5.72
N VAL A 144 -12.41 -9.05 -6.67
CA VAL A 144 -12.76 -7.63 -6.52
C VAL A 144 -14.27 -7.44 -6.45
N GLU A 145 -15.04 -8.15 -7.28
CA GLU A 145 -16.50 -8.09 -7.23
C GLU A 145 -17.06 -8.64 -5.91
N GLU A 146 -16.53 -9.75 -5.40
CA GLU A 146 -16.85 -10.26 -4.05
C GLU A 146 -16.57 -9.21 -2.97
N ALA A 147 -15.40 -8.56 -3.02
CA ALA A 147 -15.05 -7.49 -2.09
C ALA A 147 -16.00 -6.28 -2.19
N LEU A 148 -16.40 -5.90 -3.41
CA LEU A 148 -17.36 -4.81 -3.64
C LEU A 148 -18.77 -5.14 -3.13
N ARG A 149 -19.15 -6.43 -3.05
CA ARG A 149 -20.40 -6.88 -2.42
C ARG A 149 -20.32 -6.97 -0.89
N GLY A 150 -19.13 -6.84 -0.30
CA GLY A 150 -18.90 -6.93 1.13
C GLY A 150 -18.44 -8.30 1.63
N ASP A 151 -18.22 -9.27 0.74
CA ASP A 151 -17.71 -10.62 1.11
C ASP A 151 -16.27 -10.55 1.65
N TRP A 152 -15.53 -9.53 1.22
CA TRP A 152 -14.17 -9.19 1.65
C TRP A 152 -14.06 -7.70 1.93
N GLN A 153 -13.25 -7.33 2.92
CA GLN A 153 -12.95 -5.93 3.23
C GLN A 153 -11.66 -5.49 2.56
N PHE A 154 -11.71 -4.35 1.87
CA PHE A 154 -10.50 -3.67 1.39
C PHE A 154 -9.73 -3.06 2.56
N SER A 155 -8.45 -3.38 2.70
CA SER A 155 -7.62 -2.87 3.79
C SER A 155 -6.63 -1.81 3.33
N THR A 156 -5.66 -2.21 2.50
CA THR A 156 -4.63 -1.31 1.99
C THR A 156 -4.42 -1.56 0.51
N VAL A 157 -3.88 -0.57 -0.19
CA VAL A 157 -3.41 -0.72 -1.55
C VAL A 157 -1.95 -0.28 -1.63
N GLU A 158 -1.09 -1.15 -2.18
CA GLU A 158 0.27 -0.78 -2.50
C GLU A 158 0.41 -0.44 -4.00
N MET A 159 0.87 0.77 -4.29
CA MET A 159 1.23 1.17 -5.65
C MET A 159 2.67 0.74 -5.93
N VAL A 160 2.82 -0.18 -6.87
CA VAL A 160 4.09 -0.80 -7.26
C VAL A 160 4.45 -0.37 -8.67
N LYS A 161 5.68 0.14 -8.85
CA LYS A 161 6.22 0.48 -10.16
C LYS A 161 7.13 -0.65 -10.66
N ARG A 162 6.86 -1.18 -11.86
CA ARG A 162 7.66 -2.22 -12.53
C ARG A 162 7.80 -1.87 -14.00
N ASP A 163 9.03 -1.84 -14.50
CA ASP A 163 9.34 -1.62 -15.92
C ASP A 163 8.63 -0.39 -16.54
N GLY A 164 8.55 0.70 -15.75
CA GLY A 164 7.88 1.95 -16.15
C GLY A 164 6.36 1.96 -15.96
N GLU A 165 5.74 0.80 -15.75
CA GLU A 165 4.32 0.64 -15.53
C GLU A 165 3.94 0.64 -14.03
N TRP A 166 2.66 0.86 -13.76
CA TRP A 166 2.10 0.93 -12.41
C TRP A 166 1.06 -0.16 -12.17
N TYR A 167 1.14 -0.76 -10.98
CA TYR A 167 0.23 -1.80 -10.52
C TYR A 167 -0.29 -1.45 -9.13
N ALA A 168 -1.56 -1.75 -8.88
CA ALA A 168 -2.21 -1.62 -7.60
C ALA A 168 -2.37 -3.00 -6.96
N HIS A 169 -1.73 -3.20 -5.82
CA HIS A 169 -1.79 -4.43 -5.03
C HIS A 169 -2.76 -4.21 -3.88
N PHE A 170 -4.00 -4.65 -4.03
CA PHE A 170 -5.03 -4.56 -3.01
C PHE A 170 -4.87 -5.69 -1.99
N THR A 171 -4.91 -5.35 -0.71
CA THR A 171 -5.01 -6.32 0.38
C THR A 171 -6.47 -6.43 0.80
N LEU A 172 -7.04 -7.61 0.60
CA LEU A 172 -8.38 -7.98 1.03
C LEU A 172 -8.30 -8.77 2.34
N ARG A 173 -9.25 -8.55 3.24
CA ARG A 173 -9.36 -9.24 4.52
C ARG A 173 -10.73 -9.87 4.71
N LYS A 174 -10.77 -11.03 5.34
CA LYS A 174 -12.00 -11.69 5.76
C LYS A 174 -11.74 -12.45 7.05
N THR A 175 -12.60 -12.26 8.04
CA THR A 175 -12.62 -13.08 9.24
C THR A 175 -13.43 -14.35 8.94
N VAL A 176 -12.83 -15.51 9.18
CA VAL A 176 -13.46 -16.82 8.97
C VAL A 176 -13.49 -17.60 10.27
N GLU A 177 -14.54 -18.40 10.44
CA GLU A 177 -14.69 -19.31 11.57
C GLU A 177 -14.20 -20.69 11.17
N PHE A 178 -13.28 -21.24 11.96
CA PHE A 178 -12.83 -22.62 11.86
C PHE A 178 -13.48 -23.44 12.98
N SER A 179 -14.05 -24.61 12.64
CA SER A 179 -14.34 -25.69 13.59
C SER A 179 -13.05 -26.43 13.96
N ASP A 180 -12.95 -26.90 15.20
CA ASP A 180 -11.74 -27.55 15.73
C ASP A 180 -11.61 -29.03 15.31
N GLU A 181 -12.64 -29.61 14.69
CA GLU A 181 -12.59 -30.98 14.18
C GLU A 181 -12.06 -31.00 12.74
N PRO A 182 -10.96 -31.71 12.45
CA PRO A 182 -10.60 -32.00 11.07
C PRO A 182 -11.70 -32.88 10.46
N GLU A 183 -12.28 -32.43 9.35
CA GLU A 183 -13.12 -33.29 8.51
C GLU A 183 -12.26 -34.48 8.08
N THR A 184 -12.52 -35.63 8.68
CA THR A 184 -11.91 -36.91 8.32
C THR A 184 -12.64 -37.42 7.08
N ILE A 185 -11.89 -37.62 5.98
CA ILE A 185 -12.37 -38.32 4.77
C ILE A 185 -12.29 -39.82 5.03
#